data_AF-A0A0P7ZPS1-F1
#
_entry.id   AF-A0A0P7ZPS1-F1
#
_cell.length_a   1.000
_cell.length_b   1.000
_cell.length_c   1.000
_cell.angle_alpha   90.00
_cell.angle_beta   90.00
_cell.angle_gamma   90.00
#
_symmetry.space_group_name_H-M   'P 1'
#
loop_
_entity.id
_entity.type
_entity.pdbx_description
1 polymer ?
#
loop_
_entity_poly.entity_id
_entity_poly.type
_entity_poly.pdbx_seq_one_letter_code
_entity_poly.pdbx_strand_id
1 'polypeptide(L)' 'MGEDVIRQIIRRDVMRESVIYQEILQEGELIGEQRGILAGKQQVAINLLRQGMTVEQVVNLTELPLDVVQKLQDENG' A
#
# COMPACT_ATOMS: atom_id res chain seq x y z
N MET A 1 22.24 0.99 18.95
CA MET A 1 21.62 -0.24 19.51
C MET A 1 21.17 -1.09 18.33
N GLY A 2 21.58 -2.35 18.25
CA GLY A 2 21.16 -3.25 17.17
C GLY A 2 19.74 -3.79 17.41
N GLU A 3 19.04 -4.17 16.33
CA GLU A 3 17.71 -4.78 16.42
C GLU A 3 17.68 -5.99 17.39
N ASP A 4 18.77 -6.75 17.45
CA ASP A 4 18.90 -7.93 18.32
C ASP A 4 18.87 -7.59 19.80
N VAL A 5 19.44 -6.44 20.19
CA VAL A 5 19.41 -5.94 21.57
C VAL A 5 17.99 -5.49 21.95
N ILE A 6 17.28 -4.85 21.02
CA ILE A 6 15.89 -4.44 21.22
C ILE A 6 14.98 -5.66 21.37
N ARG A 7 15.18 -6.72 20.57
CA ARG A 7 14.40 -7.98 20.67
C ARG A 7 14.65 -8.75 21.97
N GLN A 8 15.81 -8.60 22.61
CA GLN A 8 16.10 -9.19 23.93
C GLN A 8 15.44 -8.42 25.08
N ILE A 9 15.32 -7.09 24.97
CA ILE A 9 14.65 -6.24 25.97
C ILE A 9 13.13 -6.33 25.81
N ILE A 10 12.65 -6.34 24.57
CA ILE A 10 11.23 -6.45 24.22
C ILE A 10 10.86 -7.90 23.96
N ARG A 11 10.45 -8.60 25.02
CA ARG A 11 9.84 -9.93 24.92
C ARG A 11 8.53 -9.85 24.13
N ARG A 12 8.53 -10.34 22.88
CA ARG A 12 7.38 -10.30 21.95
C ARG A 12 6.12 -10.94 22.55
N ASP A 13 6.29 -11.98 23.33
CA ASP A 13 5.25 -12.66 24.13
C ASP A 13 4.58 -11.72 25.14
N VAL A 14 5.35 -10.86 25.82
CA VAL A 14 4.83 -9.89 26.80
C VAL A 14 4.20 -8.68 26.10
N MET A 15 4.78 -8.21 24.99
CA MET A 15 4.24 -7.06 24.27
C MET A 15 2.93 -7.35 23.54
N ARG A 16 2.67 -8.58 23.12
CA ARG A 16 1.39 -8.91 22.47
C ARG A 16 0.18 -8.64 23.36
N GLU A 17 0.33 -8.63 24.68
CA GLU A 17 -0.74 -8.25 25.60
C GLU A 17 -0.74 -6.74 25.93
N SER A 18 0.28 -5.99 25.51
CA SER A 18 0.37 -4.55 25.72
C SER A 18 -0.62 -3.82 24.84
N VAL A 19 -1.45 -2.98 25.46
CA VAL A 19 -2.42 -2.11 24.78
C VAL A 19 -1.73 -1.23 23.73
N ILE A 20 -0.57 -0.67 24.07
CA ILE A 20 0.23 0.19 23.16
C ILE A 20 0.70 -0.60 21.93
N TYR A 21 1.09 -1.86 22.09
CA TYR A 21 1.51 -2.69 20.96
C TYR A 21 0.34 -3.02 20.03
N GLN A 22 -0.84 -3.30 20.59
CA GLN A 22 -2.05 -3.56 19.80
C GLN A 22 -2.48 -2.33 19.00
N GLU A 23 -2.39 -1.13 19.60
CA GLU A 23 -2.65 0.13 18.89
C GLU A 23 -1.70 0.33 17.70
N ILE A 24 -0.39 0.12 17.91
CA ILE A 24 0.62 0.23 16.83
C ILE A 24 0.37 -0.82 15.73
N LEU A 25 0.03 -2.05 16.12
CA LEU A 25 -0.26 -3.11 15.17
C LEU A 25 -1.49 -2.76 14.32
N GLN A 26 -2.56 -2.29 14.95
CA GLN A 26 -3.80 -1.89 14.27
C GLN A 26 -3.57 -0.71 13.31
N GLU A 27 -2.79 0.29 13.71
CA GLU A 27 -2.39 1.40 12.83
C GLU A 27 -1.58 0.87 11.63
N GLY A 28 -0.65 -0.04 11.87
CA GLY A 28 0.14 -0.69 10.82
C GLY A 28 -0.70 -1.49 9.83
N GLU A 29 -1.69 -2.24 10.31
CA GLU A 29 -2.64 -2.99 9.46
C GLU A 29 -3.47 -2.05 8.60
N LEU A 30 -4.00 -0.95 9.17
CA LEU A 30 -4.77 0.05 8.42
C LEU A 30 -3.93 0.73 7.33
N ILE A 31 -2.69 1.11 7.65
CA ILE A 31 -1.75 1.67 6.67
C ILE A 31 -1.44 0.64 5.58
N GLY A 32 -1.23 -0.61 5.96
CA GLY A 32 -0.96 -1.71 5.04
C GLY A 32 -2.11 -1.97 4.07
N GLU A 33 -3.35 -1.99 4.58
CA GLU A 33 -4.56 -2.16 3.77
C GLU A 33 -4.72 -1.02 2.75
N GLN A 34 -4.59 0.23 3.19
CA GLN A 34 -4.67 1.39 2.28
C GLN A 34 -3.60 1.35 1.19
N ARG A 35 -2.35 1.01 1.55
CA ARG A 35 -1.26 0.85 0.58
C ARG A 35 -1.53 -0.30 -0.39
N GLY A 36 -2.07 -1.42 0.10
CA GLY A 36 -2.43 -2.57 -0.72
C GLY A 36 -3.53 -2.27 -1.73
N ILE A 37 -4.59 -1.57 -1.30
CA ILE A 37 -5.68 -1.12 -2.17
C ILE A 37 -5.13 -0.20 -3.27
N LEU A 38 -4.30 0.79 -2.92
CA LEU A 38 -3.71 1.72 -3.89
C LEU A 38 -2.80 0.99 -4.90
N ALA A 39 -1.91 0.12 -4.42
CA ALA A 39 -1.03 -0.67 -5.28
C ALA A 39 -1.82 -1.59 -6.22
N GLY A 40 -2.90 -2.21 -5.72
CA GLY A 40 -3.81 -3.02 -6.53
C GLY A 40 -4.50 -2.20 -7.62
N LYS A 41 -5.04 -1.02 -7.29
CA LYS A 41 -5.63 -0.09 -8.26
C LYS A 41 -4.63 0.32 -9.35
N GLN A 42 -3.39 0.65 -8.97
CA GLN A 42 -2.32 0.99 -9.93
C GLN A 42 -1.99 -0.18 -10.85
N GLN A 43 -1.88 -1.40 -10.33
CA GLN A 43 -1.60 -2.59 -11.13
C GLN A 43 -2.72 -2.88 -12.14
N VAL A 44 -3.98 -2.70 -11.72
CA VAL A 44 -5.14 -2.80 -12.63
C VAL A 44 -5.07 -1.72 -13.71
N ALA A 45 -4.80 -0.46 -13.35
CA ALA A 45 -4.67 0.64 -14.30
C ALA A 45 -3.62 0.36 -15.38
N ILE A 46 -2.44 -0.14 -15.00
CA ILE A 46 -1.37 -0.55 -15.93
C ILE A 46 -1.89 -1.60 -16.92
N ASN A 47 -2.61 -2.61 -16.42
CA ASN A 47 -3.13 -3.68 -17.28
C ASN A 47 -4.18 -3.16 -18.27
N LEU A 48 -5.05 -2.23 -17.85
CA LEU A 48 -6.05 -1.62 -18.71
C LEU A 48 -5.41 -0.73 -19.79
N LEU A 49 -4.40 0.07 -19.43
CA LEU A 49 -3.61 0.86 -20.39
C LEU A 49 -2.93 -0.03 -21.43
N ARG A 50 -2.33 -1.16 -21.01
CA ARG A 50 -1.72 -2.15 -21.91
C ARG A 50 -2.72 -2.82 -22.85
N GLN A 51 -4.00 -2.88 -22.47
CA GLN A 51 -5.09 -3.37 -23.33
C GLN A 51 -5.60 -2.29 -24.31
N GLY A 52 -5.00 -1.10 -24.31
CA GLY A 52 -5.34 -0.01 -25.24
C GLY A 52 -6.49 0.89 -24.76
N MET A 53 -6.90 0.80 -23.49
CA MET A 53 -7.89 1.72 -22.94
C MET A 53 -7.32 3.14 -22.83
N THR A 54 -8.18 4.14 -22.97
CA THR A 54 -7.77 5.54 -22.83
C THR A 54 -7.54 5.92 -21.36
N VAL A 55 -6.70 6.93 -21.13
CA VAL A 55 -6.43 7.46 -19.78
C VAL A 55 -7.74 7.82 -19.05
N GLU A 56 -8.69 8.47 -19.73
CA GLU A 56 -9.99 8.83 -19.16
C GLU A 56 -10.81 7.61 -18.73
N GLN A 57 -10.84 6.54 -19.53
CA GLN A 57 -11.53 5.30 -19.18
C GLN A 57 -10.90 4.65 -17.94
N VAL A 58 -9.57 4.66 -17.86
CA VAL A 58 -8.83 4.07 -16.74
C VAL A 58 -9.04 4.86 -15.46
N VAL A 59 -9.03 6.19 -15.51
CA VAL A 59 -9.38 7.06 -14.37
C VAL A 59 -10.77 6.72 -13.84
N ASN A 60 -11.77 6.59 -14.72
CA ASN A 60 -13.14 6.29 -14.33
C ASN A 60 -13.31 4.89 -13.71
N LEU A 61 -12.59 3.87 -14.21
CA LEU A 61 -12.72 2.49 -13.72
C LEU A 61 -11.94 2.22 -12.44
N THR A 62 -10.79 2.88 -12.26
CA THR A 62 -9.91 2.64 -11.11
C THR A 62 -10.08 3.67 -10.00
N GLU A 63 -10.77 4.79 -10.31
CA GLU A 63 -10.89 5.98 -9.46
C GLU A 63 -9.52 6.55 -9.04
N LEU A 64 -8.48 6.26 -9.82
CA LEU A 64 -7.18 6.86 -9.62
C LEU A 64 -7.19 8.30 -10.16
N PRO A 65 -6.48 9.22 -9.50
CA PRO A 65 -6.29 10.58 -10.01
C PRO A 65 -5.69 10.57 -11.42
N LEU A 66 -6.09 11.56 -12.24
CA LEU A 66 -5.64 11.68 -13.64
C LEU A 66 -4.11 11.74 -13.75
N ASP A 67 -3.46 12.52 -12.88
CA ASP A 67 -2.00 12.67 -12.83
C ASP A 67 -1.30 11.33 -12.54
N VAL A 68 -1.89 10.48 -11.70
CA VAL A 68 -1.36 9.14 -11.41
C VAL A 68 -1.46 8.25 -12.64
N VAL A 69 -2.62 8.22 -13.31
CA VAL A 69 -2.82 7.39 -14.51
C VAL A 69 -1.94 7.88 -15.66
N GLN A 70 -1.78 9.18 -15.83
CA GLN A 70 -0.88 9.78 -16.82
C GLN A 70 0.56 9.33 -16.61
N LYS A 71 1.04 9.43 -15.37
CA LYS A 71 2.38 8.97 -15.00
C LYS A 71 2.57 7.47 -15.26
N LEU A 72 1.56 6.65 -14.94
CA LEU A 72 1.60 5.21 -15.23
C LEU A 72 1.63 4.92 -16.73
N GLN A 73 0.97 5.73 -17.55
CA GLN A 73 1.04 5.62 -19.01
C GLN A 73 2.45 5.96 -19.52
N ASP A 74 3.04 7.05 -19.04
CA ASP A 74 4.38 7.50 -19.46
C ASP A 74 5.49 6.51 -19.04
N GLU A 75 5.34 5.85 -17.89
CA GLU A 75 6.29 4.83 -17.40
C GLU A 75 6.14 3.46 -18.09
N ASN A 76 5.02 3.21 -18.79
CA ASN A 76 4.72 1.93 -19.45
C ASN A 76 4.56 2.01 -20.98
N GLY A 77 4.65 3.21 -21.58
CA GLY A 77 4.64 3.44 -23.03
C GLY A 77 6.02 3.27 -23.64
#